data_AF-A0A2C1YUP6-F1
#
_entry.id   AF-A0A2C1YUP6-F1
#
_cell.length_a   1.000
_cell.length_b   1.000
_cell.length_c   1.000
_cell.angle_alpha   90.00
_cell.angle_beta   90.00
_cell.angle_gamma   90.00
#
_symmetry.space_group_name_H-M   'P 1'
#
loop_
_entity.id
_entity.type
_entity.pdbx_description
1 polymer ?
#
loop_
_entity_poly.entity_id
_entity_poly.type
_entity_poly.pdbx_seq_one_letter_code
_entity_poly.pdbx_strand_id
1 'polypeptide(L)' 'MEASLKVGEIAPDFSLPATTKEKISLSDYRGQKNIVVAFYGMDFTPG' A
#
# COMPACT_ATOMS: atom_id res chain seq x y z
N MET A 1 11.45 17.71 3.20
CA MET A 1 10.88 17.79 1.85
C MET A 1 10.09 16.52 1.63
N GLU A 2 8.79 16.64 1.39
CA GLU A 2 7.94 15.50 0.97
C GLU A 2 8.44 15.03 -0.40
N ALA A 3 8.88 13.78 -0.52
CA ALA A 3 9.29 13.21 -1.79
C ALA A 3 8.05 12.70 -2.53
N SER A 4 7.71 13.33 -3.65
CA SER A 4 6.66 12.86 -4.55
C SER A 4 7.16 11.62 -5.30
N LEU A 5 6.38 10.53 -5.27
CA LEU A 5 6.68 9.29 -5.99
C LEU A 5 6.66 9.52 -7.50
N LYS A 6 7.65 8.98 -8.21
CA LYS A 6 7.73 9.05 -9.67
C LYS A 6 7.54 7.68 -10.31
N VAL A 7 7.06 7.68 -11.55
CA VAL A 7 6.94 6.47 -12.36
C VAL A 7 8.32 5.82 -12.55
N GLY A 8 8.40 4.51 -12.35
CA GLY A 8 9.64 3.73 -12.45
C GLY A 8 10.44 3.67 -11.15
N GLU A 9 10.13 4.48 -10.14
CA GLU A 9 10.72 4.34 -8.82
C GLU A 9 10.20 3.09 -8.11
N ILE A 10 11.06 2.50 -7.30
CA ILE A 10 10.66 1.39 -6.43
C ILE A 10 9.68 1.94 -5.39
N ALA A 11 8.48 1.37 -5.33
CA ALA A 11 7.49 1.73 -4.32
C ALA A 11 8.08 1.55 -2.90
N PRO A 12 7.93 2.54 -2.00
CA PRO A 12 8.36 2.43 -0.61
C PRO A 12 7.68 1.26 0.07
N ASP A 13 8.45 0.54 0.88
CA ASP A 13 7.87 -0.56 1.65
C ASP A 13 7.08 -0.02 2.84
N PHE A 14 6.02 -0.73 3.20
CA PHE A 14 5.25 -0.50 4.41
C PHE A 14 4.76 -1.84 4.93
N SER A 15 4.55 -1.92 6.24
CA SER A 15 4.09 -3.12 6.90
C SER A 15 2.99 -2.77 7.90
N LEU A 16 1.75 -3.14 7.58
CA LEU A 16 0.54 -2.71 8.29
C LEU A 16 -0.34 -3.91 8.67
N PRO A 17 -1.13 -3.81 9.74
CA PRO A 17 -2.12 -4.82 10.07
C PRO A 17 -3.22 -4.86 9.01
N ALA A 18 -3.56 -6.06 8.55
CA ALA A 18 -4.70 -6.30 7.68
C ALA A 18 -5.98 -6.54 8.50
N THR A 19 -7.13 -6.51 7.83
CA THR A 19 -8.42 -6.89 8.42
C THR A 19 -8.43 -8.35 8.91
N THR A 20 -7.58 -9.20 8.35
CA THR A 20 -7.33 -10.58 8.81
C THR A 20 -6.50 -10.67 10.09
N LYS A 21 -6.09 -9.53 10.68
CA LYS A 21 -5.20 -9.37 11.84
C LYS A 21 -3.73 -9.72 11.60
N GLU A 22 -3.42 -10.35 10.48
CA GLU A 22 -2.04 -10.59 10.08
C GLU A 22 -1.38 -9.28 9.64
N LYS A 23 -0.07 -9.19 9.87
CA LYS A 23 0.71 -8.08 9.36
C LYS A 23 1.11 -8.39 7.92
N ILE A 24 0.80 -7.48 7.00
CA ILE A 24 1.19 -7.60 5.59
C ILE A 24 2.20 -6.53 5.25
N SER A 25 3.20 -6.89 4.44
CA SER A 25 4.19 -5.95 3.92
C SER A 25 4.06 -5.85 2.39
N LEU A 26 4.32 -4.68 1.82
CA LEU A 26 4.30 -4.54 0.36
C LEU A 26 5.37 -5.42 -0.29
N SER A 27 6.52 -5.56 0.36
CA SER A 27 7.62 -6.43 -0.06
C SER A 27 7.25 -7.91 -0.15
N ASP A 28 6.25 -8.39 0.60
CA ASP A 28 5.79 -9.79 0.58
C ASP A 28 5.27 -10.22 -0.80
N TYR A 29 4.91 -9.25 -1.66
CA TYR A 29 4.34 -9.50 -2.99
C TYR A 29 5.27 -9.12 -4.15
N ARG A 30 6.47 -8.60 -3.86
CA ARG A 30 7.41 -8.14 -4.89
C ARG A 30 7.79 -9.31 -5.83
N GLY A 31 7.65 -9.07 -7.14
CA GLY A 31 7.97 -10.05 -8.19
C GLY A 31 6.96 -11.20 -8.35
N GLN A 32 5.91 -11.26 -7.51
CA GLN A 32 4.91 -12.33 -7.57
C GLN A 32 3.65 -11.90 -8.32
N LYS A 33 3.23 -10.64 -8.16
CA LYS A 33 2.01 -10.09 -8.79
C LYS A 33 2.07 -8.57 -8.87
N ASN A 34 1.29 -8.01 -9.79
CA ASN A 34 1.04 -6.58 -9.84
C ASN A 34 0.13 -6.17 -8.68
N ILE A 35 0.45 -5.05 -8.03
CA ILE A 35 -0.26 -4.55 -6.85
C ILE A 35 -0.75 -3.13 -7.13
N VAL A 36 -2.00 -2.86 -6.74
CA VAL A 36 -2.58 -1.52 -6.69
C VAL A 36 -2.79 -1.15 -5.23
N VAL A 37 -2.25 -0.01 -4.80
CA VAL A 37 -2.45 0.53 -3.46
C VAL A 37 -3.42 1.70 -3.56
N ALA A 38 -4.55 1.61 -2.87
CA ALA A 38 -5.56 2.66 -2.82
C ALA A 38 -5.65 3.20 -1.40
N PHE A 39 -5.44 4.51 -1.26
CA PHE A 39 -5.76 5.24 -0.03
C PHE A 39 -7.16 5.82 -0.19
N TYR A 40 -8.03 5.56 0.77
CA TYR A 40 -9.35 6.15 0.84
C TYR A 40 -9.53 6.79 2.23
N GLY A 41 -10.60 7.58 2.38
CA GLY A 41 -10.90 8.28 3.62
C GLY A 41 -11.30 7.33 4.76
N MET A 42 -12.57 7.38 5.13
CA MET A 42 -13.10 6.58 6.25
C MET A 42 -14.19 5.64 5.77
N ASP A 43 -14.24 4.45 6.36
CA ASP A 43 -15.33 3.51 6.18
C ASP A 43 -16.71 4.14 6.49
N PHE A 44 -17.75 3.63 5.82
CA PHE A 44 -19.15 4.04 6.04
C PHE A 44 -19.44 5.53 5.82
N THR A 45 -18.63 6.21 5.01
CA THR A 45 -18.90 7.57 4.54
C THR A 45 -19.50 7.56 3.13
N PRO A 46 -20.41 8.49 2.78
CA PRO A 46 -21.06 8.50 1.46
C PRO A 46 -20.09 8.65 0.28
N GLY A 47 -18.94 9.28 0.51
CA GLY A 47 -18.04 9.72 -0.55
C GLY A 47 -18.52 11.00 -1.22
#